data_AF-A0A8S2XKC6-F1
#
_entry.id   AF-A0A8S2XKC6-F1
#
_cell.length_a   1.000
_cell.length_b   1.000
_cell.length_c   1.000
_cell.angle_alpha   90.00
_cell.angle_beta   90.00
_cell.angle_gamma   90.00
#
_symmetry.space_group_name_H-M   'P 1'
#
loop_
_entity.id
_entity.type
_entity.pdbx_description
1 polymer ?
#
loop_
_entity_poly.entity_id
_entity_poly.type
_entity_poly.pdbx_seq_one_letter_code
_entity_poly.pdbx_strand_id
1 'polypeptide(L)' 'SWLRQSARHCPRCRSTTLTEETLTTNAVIQRFVDNAQFHCPNKLQGCPVKVLGSDLTQHKKSCPYSPDALKNQREQKLAE' A
#
# COMPACT_ATOMS: atom_id res chain seq x y z
N SER A 1 7.10 -7.38 -11.79
CA SER A 1 5.72 -7.80 -12.13
C SER A 1 5.66 -9.31 -12.11
N TRP A 2 4.59 -9.93 -11.61
CA TRP A 2 4.40 -11.39 -11.63
C TRP A 2 4.34 -11.95 -13.07
N LEU A 3 4.02 -11.08 -14.03
CA LEU A 3 4.09 -11.33 -15.47
C LEU A 3 5.50 -11.58 -16.00
N ARG A 4 6.54 -11.18 -15.24
CA ARG A 4 7.95 -11.43 -15.60
C ARG A 4 8.46 -12.77 -15.09
N GLN A 5 7.70 -13.47 -14.25
CA GLN A 5 7.99 -14.84 -13.82
C GLN A 5 7.24 -15.83 -14.73
N SER A 6 7.79 -17.04 -14.85
CA SER A 6 7.56 -18.08 -15.89
C SER A 6 6.12 -18.53 -16.17
N ALA A 7 5.10 -17.97 -15.52
CA ALA A 7 3.71 -18.22 -15.81
C ALA A 7 3.23 -17.38 -17.00
N ARG A 8 3.47 -17.86 -18.23
CA ARG A 8 2.91 -17.28 -19.47
C ARG A 8 1.39 -17.48 -19.62
N HIS A 9 0.74 -18.05 -18.60
CA HIS A 9 -0.66 -18.44 -18.64
C HIS A 9 -1.43 -17.72 -17.53
N CYS A 10 -2.62 -17.22 -17.86
CA CYS A 10 -3.54 -16.68 -16.86
C CYS A 10 -3.89 -17.76 -15.82
N PRO A 11 -3.70 -17.55 -14.51
CA PRO A 11 -4.06 -18.54 -13.50
C PRO A 11 -5.57 -18.81 -13.43
N ARG A 12 -6.40 -17.89 -13.95
CA ARG A 12 -7.86 -18.01 -13.95
C ARG A 12 -8.40 -18.76 -15.16
N CYS A 13 -7.96 -18.42 -16.36
CA CYS A 13 -8.51 -18.97 -17.61
C CYS A 13 -7.49 -19.75 -18.45
N ARG A 14 -6.24 -19.87 -18.00
CA ARG A 14 -5.12 -20.53 -18.69
C ARG A 14 -4.77 -19.95 -20.07
N SER A 15 -5.29 -18.78 -20.42
CA SER A 15 -4.93 -18.08 -21.67
C SER A 15 -3.42 -17.77 -21.70
N THR A 16 -2.80 -18.00 -22.85
CA THR A 16 -1.38 -17.77 -23.15
C THR A 16 -1.07 -16.35 -23.61
N THR A 17 -2.09 -15.52 -23.81
CA THR A 17 -1.97 -14.21 -24.48
C THR A 17 -1.72 -13.08 -23.48
N LEU A 18 -1.15 -13.37 -22.31
CA LEU A 18 -0.87 -12.35 -21.30
C LEU A 18 0.54 -11.80 -21.50
N THR A 19 0.62 -10.59 -22.05
CA THR A 19 1.84 -9.79 -22.15
C THR A 19 1.63 -8.43 -21.47
N GLU A 20 2.71 -7.70 -21.19
CA GLU A 20 2.59 -6.34 -20.65
C GLU A 20 1.84 -5.41 -21.64
N GLU A 21 1.94 -5.64 -22.96
CA GLU A 21 1.22 -4.82 -23.96
C GLU A 21 -0.27 -5.14 -24.08
N THR A 22 -0.68 -6.37 -23.78
CA THR A 22 -2.08 -6.82 -23.90
C THR A 22 -2.89 -6.59 -22.63
N LEU A 23 -2.22 -6.33 -21.51
CA LEU A 23 -2.86 -6.05 -20.23
C LEU A 23 -3.12 -4.56 -20.08
N THR A 24 -4.40 -4.20 -19.98
CA THR A 24 -4.84 -2.83 -19.75
C THR A 24 -5.34 -2.66 -18.32
N THR A 25 -4.99 -1.54 -17.70
CA THR A 25 -5.52 -1.19 -16.37
C THR A 25 -6.99 -0.85 -16.49
N ASN A 26 -7.84 -1.52 -15.70
CA ASN A 26 -9.24 -1.13 -15.57
C ASN A 26 -9.34 0.14 -14.70
N ALA A 27 -9.55 1.29 -15.34
CA ALA A 27 -9.61 2.58 -14.65
C ALA A 27 -10.74 2.69 -13.62
N VAL A 28 -11.86 2.01 -13.83
CA VAL A 28 -12.99 2.01 -12.88
C VAL A 28 -12.61 1.25 -11.62
N ILE A 29 -12.01 0.06 -11.77
CA ILE A 29 -11.52 -0.73 -10.64
C ILE A 29 -10.38 -0.01 -9.92
N GLN A 30 -9.45 0.61 -10.66
CA GLN A 30 -8.36 1.38 -10.06
C GLN A 30 -8.92 2.53 -9.20
N ARG A 31 -9.85 3.32 -9.72
CA ARG A 31 -10.51 4.40 -8.95
C ARG A 31 -11.23 3.86 -7.72
N PHE A 32 -11.91 2.72 -7.82
CA PHE A 32 -12.56 2.09 -6.68
C PHE A 32 -11.55 1.72 -5.59
N VAL A 33 -10.43 1.10 -5.96
CA VAL A 33 -9.35 0.72 -5.03
C VAL A 33 -8.68 1.95 -4.43
N ASP A 34 -8.40 2.98 -5.24
CA ASP A 34 -7.75 4.21 -4.80
C ASP A 34 -8.58 4.94 -3.73
N ASN A 35 -9.91 4.94 -3.89
CA ASN A 35 -10.84 5.58 -2.96
C ASN A 35 -11.25 4.70 -1.77
N ALA A 36 -10.81 3.44 -1.72
CA ALA A 36 -11.09 2.59 -0.57
C ALA A 36 -10.35 3.11 0.67
N GLN A 37 -11.03 3.15 1.81
CA GLN A 37 -10.46 3.62 3.07
C GLN A 37 -9.86 2.46 3.87
N PHE A 38 -8.62 2.63 4.31
CA PHE A 38 -7.88 1.66 5.11
C PHE A 38 -7.42 2.28 6.42
N HIS A 39 -7.34 1.47 7.46
CA HIS A 39 -6.64 1.88 8.67
C HIS A 39 -5.14 1.97 8.40
N CYS A 40 -4.48 2.96 9.02
CA CYS A 40 -3.03 2.99 9.06
C CYS A 40 -2.47 1.68 9.66
N PRO A 41 -1.39 1.09 9.11
CA PRO A 41 -0.76 -0.10 9.69
C PRO A 41 -0.30 0.11 11.14
N ASN A 42 0.00 1.35 11.52
CA ASN A 42 0.38 1.72 12.87
C ASN A 42 -0.82 1.96 13.80
N LYS A 43 -2.03 1.48 13.43
CA LYS A 43 -3.22 1.55 14.30
C LYS A 43 -2.96 0.93 15.67
N LEU A 44 -2.23 -0.18 15.72
CA LEU A 44 -1.86 -0.84 16.99
C LEU A 44 -0.90 0.00 17.84
N GLN A 45 -0.13 0.90 17.22
CA GLN A 45 0.73 1.86 17.91
C GLN A 45 0.00 3.14 18.31
N GLY A 46 -1.31 3.23 18.03
CA GLY A 46 -2.18 4.34 18.42
C GLY A 46 -2.56 5.29 17.28
N CYS A 47 -2.18 5.02 16.02
CA CYS A 47 -2.60 5.88 14.92
C CYS A 47 -4.12 5.81 14.68
N PRO A 48 -4.88 6.91 14.84
CA PRO A 48 -6.34 6.88 14.69
C PRO A 48 -6.80 6.99 13.23
N VAL A 49 -5.88 7.32 12.31
CA VAL A 49 -6.22 7.76 10.96
C VAL A 49 -6.68 6.59 10.08
N LYS A 50 -7.77 6.83 9.36
CA LYS A 50 -8.14 6.08 8.14
C LYS A 50 -7.75 6.91 6.93
N VAL A 51 -7.09 6.30 5.96
CA VAL A 51 -6.57 6.97 4.75
C VAL A 51 -7.08 6.26 3.51
N LEU A 52 -7.21 7.01 2.41
CA LEU A 52 -7.48 6.44 1.10
C LEU A 52 -6.32 5.54 0.65
N GLY A 53 -6.62 4.54 -0.17
CA GLY A 53 -5.63 3.64 -0.75
C GLY A 53 -4.53 4.41 -1.49
N SER A 54 -4.92 5.46 -2.23
CA SER A 54 -3.99 6.37 -2.92
C SER A 54 -3.00 7.05 -1.98
N ASP A 55 -3.45 7.44 -0.78
CA ASP A 55 -2.70 8.29 0.14
C ASP A 55 -1.93 7.46 1.18
N LEU A 56 -2.22 6.16 1.29
CA LEU A 56 -1.65 5.26 2.28
C LEU A 56 -0.12 5.24 2.23
N THR A 57 0.47 5.24 1.03
CA THR A 57 1.93 5.25 0.85
C THR A 57 2.56 6.55 1.36
N GLN A 58 1.91 7.69 1.13
CA GLN A 58 2.39 8.98 1.62
C GLN A 58 2.23 9.10 3.13
N HIS A 59 1.09 8.69 3.67
CA HIS A 59 0.83 8.68 5.11
C HIS A 59 1.89 7.85 5.87
N LYS A 60 2.25 6.66 5.36
CA LYS A 60 3.27 5.80 5.98
C LYS A 60 4.60 6.50 6.23
N LYS A 61 5.04 7.37 5.30
CA LYS A 61 6.32 8.09 5.41
C LYS A 61 6.34 9.16 6.50
N SER A 62 5.17 9.67 6.86
CA SER A 62 5.01 10.80 7.79
C SER A 62 4.17 10.45 9.01
N CYS A 63 3.86 9.16 9.21
CA CYS A 63 3.02 8.72 10.31
C CYS A 63 3.74 8.97 11.65
N PRO A 64 3.16 9.77 12.57
CA PRO A 64 3.80 10.08 13.85
C PRO A 64 3.83 8.90 14.82
N TYR A 65 3.10 7.83 14.48
CA TYR A 65 3.08 6.56 15.21
C TYR A 65 3.92 5.48 14.52
N SER A 66 4.77 5.85 13.56
CA SER A 66 5.75 4.93 13.01
C SER A 66 6.78 4.55 14.09
N PRO A 67 7.38 3.35 14.01
CA PRO A 67 8.39 2.92 14.98
C PRO A 67 9.52 3.94 15.17
N ASP A 68 10.03 4.50 14.08
CA ASP A 68 11.10 5.50 14.10
C ASP A 68 10.64 6.81 14.74
N ALA A 69 9.43 7.29 14.40
CA ALA A 69 8.89 8.52 14.99
C ALA A 69 8.68 8.38 16.51
N LEU A 70 8.17 7.23 16.96
CA LEU A 70 7.98 6.94 18.38
C LEU A 70 9.31 6.80 19.13
N LYS A 71 10.32 6.18 18.49
CA LYS A 71 11.66 6.08 19.06
C LYS A 71 12.28 7.46 19.28
N ASN A 72 12.25 8.31 18.26
CA ASN A 72 12.79 9.67 18.33
C ASN A 72 12.08 10.50 19.43
N GLN A 73 10.75 10.40 19.55
CA GLN A 73 10.00 11.08 20.61
C GLN A 73 10.38 10.60 22.02
N ARG A 74 10.67 9.31 22.19
CA ARG A 74 11.10 8.76 23.49
C ARG A 74 12.49 9.26 23.86
N GLU A 75 13.42 9.28 22.93
CA GLU A 75 14.78 9.78 23.16
C GLU A 75 14.79 11.26 23.51
N GLN A 76 13.98 12.08 22.82
CA GLN A 76 13.83 13.50 23.15
C GLN A 76 13.32 13.71 24.58
N LYS A 77 12.28 12.97 24.99
CA LYS A 77 11.74 13.06 26.37
C LYS A 77 12.68 12.58 27.46
N LEU A 78 13.68 11.75 27.13
CA LEU A 78 14.68 11.27 28.08
C LEU A 78 15.88 12.22 28.20
N ALA A 79 16.04 13.14 27.24
CA ALA A 79 17.10 14.15 27.23
C ALA A 79 16.66 15.48 27.89
N GLU A 80 15.37 15.62 28.23
CA GLU A 80 14.77 16.72 29.00
C GLU A 80 14.79 16.42 30.51
#